data_AF-A0A7U9MZF1-F1
#
_entry.id   AF-A0A7U9MZF1-F1
#
_cell.length_a   1.000
_cell.length_b   1.000
_cell.length_c   1.000
_cell.angle_alpha   90.00
_cell.angle_beta   90.00
_cell.angle_gamma   90.00
#
_symmetry.space_group_name_H-M   'P 1'
#
loop_
_entity.id
_entity.type
_entity.pdbx_description
1 polymer ?
#
loop_
_entity_poly.entity_id
_entity_poly.type
_entity_poly.pdbx_seq_one_letter_code
_entity_poly.pdbx_strand_id
1 'polypeptide(L)'
;MIGAGKFIAGFFVGFALVALASIIITIIRHVRGAASWKSNCAKQSGYTVSDMDEFERQTTDMECRVIRLLDTAKALAVGQSDGILTRDYIYLADAQHTILKISDLSAACLVKQTAAVGDMPNRKRIEYLTVMLLSKSKSRAIAECSEESGTELIEYLKQKVPGLYTADGEVIPAEAFDKLSAE
;
A
#
# COMPACT_ATOMS: atom_id res chain seq x y z
N MET A 1 -61.50 7.20 6.01
CA MET A 1 -60.19 7.12 6.71
C MET A 1 -59.38 5.84 6.44
N ILE A 2 -59.94 4.76 5.86
CA ILE A 2 -59.20 3.50 5.60
C ILE A 2 -58.27 3.58 4.36
N GLY A 3 -58.61 4.40 3.35
CA GLY A 3 -57.82 4.53 2.12
C GLY A 3 -56.48 5.26 2.27
N ALA A 4 -56.44 6.33 3.07
CA ALA A 4 -55.21 7.08 3.32
C ALA A 4 -54.19 6.27 4.14
N GLY A 5 -54.64 5.49 5.13
CA GLY A 5 -53.77 4.63 5.93
C GLY A 5 -53.12 3.50 5.12
N LYS A 6 -53.87 2.89 4.19
CA LYS A 6 -53.33 1.86 3.27
C LYS A 6 -52.32 2.44 2.28
N PHE A 7 -52.54 3.65 1.79
CA PHE A 7 -51.59 4.35 0.91
C PHE A 7 -50.30 4.70 1.64
N ILE A 8 -50.38 5.25 2.85
CA ILE A 8 -49.21 5.57 3.69
C ILE A 8 -48.44 4.30 4.04
N ALA A 9 -49.12 3.22 4.44
CA ALA A 9 -48.48 1.94 4.71
C ALA A 9 -47.80 1.37 3.47
N GLY A 10 -48.44 1.43 2.30
CA GLY A 10 -47.85 1.02 1.03
C GLY A 10 -46.61 1.84 0.65
N PHE A 11 -46.62 3.15 0.91
CA PHE A 11 -45.48 4.03 0.68
C PHE A 11 -44.28 3.66 1.57
N PHE A 12 -44.50 3.43 2.88
CA PHE A 12 -43.44 3.00 3.79
C PHE A 12 -42.89 1.61 3.47
N VAL A 13 -43.75 0.67 3.08
CA VAL A 13 -43.30 -0.65 2.60
C VAL A 13 -42.46 -0.51 1.34
N GLY A 14 -42.88 0.32 0.38
CA GLY A 14 -42.12 0.61 -0.83
C GLY A 14 -40.75 1.22 -0.52
N PHE A 15 -40.71 2.21 0.39
CA PHE A 15 -39.46 2.83 0.83
C PHE A 15 -38.52 1.84 1.55
N ALA A 16 -39.05 0.99 2.42
CA ALA A 16 -38.29 -0.04 3.11
C ALA A 16 -37.65 -1.04 2.13
N LEU A 17 -38.37 -1.42 1.06
CA LEU A 17 -37.83 -2.29 0.01
C LEU A 17 -36.69 -1.63 -0.77
N VAL A 18 -36.83 -0.34 -1.12
CA VAL A 18 -35.77 0.43 -1.81
C VAL A 18 -34.54 0.61 -0.92
N ALA A 19 -34.73 0.89 0.37
CA ALA A 19 -33.65 0.99 1.34
C ALA A 19 -32.91 -0.35 1.49
N LEU A 20 -33.64 -1.46 1.62
CA LEU A 20 -33.06 -2.80 1.70
C LEU A 20 -32.27 -3.16 0.44
N ALA A 21 -32.81 -2.88 -0.75
CA ALA A 21 -32.11 -3.10 -2.01
C ALA A 21 -30.82 -2.28 -2.10
N SER A 22 -30.85 -1.02 -1.67
CA SER A 22 -29.67 -0.13 -1.65
C SER A 22 -28.58 -0.66 -0.71
N ILE A 23 -28.96 -1.15 0.46
CA ILE A 23 -28.04 -1.79 1.42
C ILE A 23 -27.40 -3.03 0.80
N ILE A 24 -28.21 -3.93 0.21
CA ILE A 24 -27.72 -5.16 -0.42
C ILE A 24 -26.73 -4.84 -1.55
N ILE A 25 -27.08 -3.91 -2.44
CA ILE A 25 -26.20 -3.48 -3.55
C ILE A 25 -24.87 -2.94 -3.01
N THR A 26 -24.92 -2.13 -1.93
CA THR A 26 -23.72 -1.57 -1.30
C THR A 26 -22.82 -2.66 -0.74
N ILE A 27 -23.38 -3.64 -0.03
CA ILE A 27 -22.63 -4.78 0.51
C ILE A 27 -22.00 -5.60 -0.63
N ILE A 28 -22.77 -5.96 -1.66
CA ILE A 28 -22.26 -6.73 -2.81
C ILE A 28 -21.12 -5.96 -3.49
N ARG A 29 -21.28 -4.66 -3.69
CA ARG A 29 -20.28 -3.82 -4.34
C ARG A 29 -19.01 -3.70 -3.49
N HIS A 30 -19.15 -3.61 -2.17
CA HIS A 30 -18.03 -3.62 -1.24
C HIS A 30 -17.28 -4.96 -1.28
N VAL A 31 -17.99 -6.09 -1.18
CA VAL A 31 -17.40 -7.44 -1.22
C VAL A 31 -16.69 -7.71 -2.55
N ARG A 32 -17.33 -7.37 -3.68
CA ARG A 32 -16.70 -7.47 -5.02
C ARG A 32 -15.50 -6.54 -5.15
N GLY A 33 -15.59 -5.33 -4.60
CA GLY A 33 -14.50 -4.38 -4.55
C GLY A 33 -13.30 -4.94 -3.79
N ALA A 34 -13.53 -5.48 -2.58
CA ALA A 34 -12.50 -6.11 -1.76
C ALA A 34 -11.88 -7.33 -2.45
N ALA A 35 -12.68 -8.21 -3.06
CA ALA A 35 -12.18 -9.37 -3.78
C ALA A 35 -11.34 -8.98 -5.02
N SER A 36 -11.81 -7.99 -5.79
CA SER A 36 -11.07 -7.44 -6.94
C SER A 36 -9.76 -6.79 -6.49
N TRP A 37 -9.80 -6.02 -5.39
CA TRP A 37 -8.62 -5.40 -4.80
C TRP A 37 -7.60 -6.45 -4.37
N LYS A 38 -8.00 -7.48 -3.62
CA LYS A 38 -7.11 -8.59 -3.23
C LYS A 38 -6.50 -9.29 -4.44
N SER A 39 -7.32 -9.57 -5.47
CA SER A 39 -6.82 -10.18 -6.70
C SER A 39 -5.79 -9.31 -7.42
N ASN A 40 -5.98 -7.99 -7.43
CA ASN A 40 -5.04 -7.05 -8.03
C ASN A 40 -3.74 -6.97 -7.22
N CYS A 41 -3.83 -6.82 -5.89
CA CYS A 41 -2.66 -6.80 -5.01
C CYS A 41 -1.85 -8.09 -5.12
N ALA A 42 -2.51 -9.25 -5.12
CA ALA A 42 -1.89 -10.56 -5.32
C ALA A 42 -1.11 -10.59 -6.65
N LYS A 43 -1.73 -10.13 -7.74
CA LYS A 43 -1.10 -10.06 -9.06
C LYS A 43 0.12 -9.14 -9.09
N GLN A 44 0.02 -7.93 -8.54
CA GLN A 44 1.14 -6.95 -8.51
C GLN A 44 2.30 -7.44 -7.63
N SER A 45 1.96 -8.13 -6.55
CA SER A 45 2.93 -8.67 -5.58
C SER A 45 3.55 -10.00 -5.99
N GLY A 46 3.05 -10.63 -7.07
CA GLY A 46 3.49 -11.96 -7.49
C GLY A 46 3.08 -13.06 -6.50
N TYR A 47 1.98 -12.86 -5.77
CA TYR A 47 1.50 -13.73 -4.70
C TYR A 47 0.09 -14.25 -4.96
N THR A 48 -0.41 -15.11 -4.07
CA THR A 48 -1.76 -15.65 -4.14
C THR A 48 -2.75 -14.75 -3.40
N VAL A 49 -4.05 -14.92 -3.68
CA VAL A 49 -5.11 -14.26 -2.89
C VAL A 49 -5.07 -14.72 -1.42
N SER A 50 -4.70 -15.98 -1.17
CA SER A 50 -4.53 -16.49 0.19
C SER A 50 -3.44 -15.75 0.97
N ASP A 51 -2.40 -15.25 0.29
CA ASP A 51 -1.37 -14.41 0.93
C ASP A 51 -1.94 -13.05 1.32
N MET A 52 -2.88 -12.50 0.54
CA MET A 52 -3.55 -11.24 0.86
C MET A 52 -4.53 -11.41 2.02
N ASP A 53 -5.21 -12.56 2.09
CA ASP A 53 -6.07 -12.93 3.21
C ASP A 53 -5.26 -13.07 4.51
N GLU A 54 -4.07 -13.69 4.44
CA GLU A 54 -3.19 -13.84 5.59
C GLU A 54 -2.59 -12.49 6.02
N PHE A 55 -2.19 -11.64 5.07
CA PHE A 55 -1.79 -10.27 5.36
C PHE A 55 -2.90 -9.51 6.10
N GLU A 56 -4.14 -9.52 5.57
CA GLU A 56 -5.28 -8.87 6.20
C GLU A 56 -5.51 -9.40 7.62
N ARG A 57 -5.47 -10.73 7.81
CA ARG A 57 -5.60 -11.36 9.13
C ARG A 57 -4.56 -10.81 10.11
N GLN A 58 -3.30 -10.74 9.69
CA GLN A 58 -2.21 -10.23 10.52
C GLN A 58 -2.30 -8.73 10.84
N THR A 59 -3.05 -7.94 10.05
CA THR A 59 -3.25 -6.51 10.38
C THR A 59 -4.02 -6.29 11.68
N THR A 60 -4.76 -7.30 12.14
CA THR A 60 -5.51 -7.28 13.41
C THR A 60 -4.71 -7.83 14.60
N ASP A 61 -3.52 -8.39 14.35
CA ASP A 61 -2.66 -8.95 15.39
C ASP A 61 -1.90 -7.84 16.15
N MET A 62 -1.59 -8.06 17.43
CA MET A 62 -0.90 -7.08 18.29
C MET A 62 0.51 -6.70 17.81
N GLU A 63 1.12 -7.51 16.96
CA GLU A 63 2.45 -7.28 16.38
C GLU A 63 2.41 -6.36 15.15
N CYS A 64 1.21 -6.03 14.64
CA CYS A 64 1.03 -5.08 13.54
C CYS A 64 1.53 -3.68 13.95
N ARG A 65 2.23 -3.00 13.04
CA ARG A 65 2.77 -1.66 13.22
C ARG A 65 2.45 -0.80 12.00
N VAL A 66 2.24 0.48 12.26
CA VAL A 66 2.14 1.50 11.22
C VAL A 66 3.53 1.99 10.89
N ILE A 67 3.89 2.04 9.60
CA ILE A 67 5.16 2.57 9.12
C ILE A 67 4.95 4.02 8.68
N ARG A 68 5.65 4.95 9.33
CA ARG A 68 5.67 6.37 8.94
C ARG A 68 7.05 6.75 8.46
N LEU A 69 7.15 7.06 7.17
CA LEU A 69 8.41 7.41 6.51
C LEU A 69 8.60 8.91 6.32
N LEU A 70 7.52 9.68 6.46
CA LEU A 70 7.55 11.13 6.42
C LEU A 70 6.83 11.69 7.64
N ASP A 71 7.18 12.92 8.00
CA ASP A 71 6.35 13.71 8.90
C ASP A 71 4.96 13.95 8.27
N THR A 72 3.95 14.17 9.10
CA THR A 72 2.56 14.29 8.67
C THR A 72 2.35 15.39 7.63
N ALA A 73 3.06 16.52 7.75
CA ALA A 73 2.89 17.65 6.85
C ALA A 73 3.42 17.33 5.45
N LYS A 74 4.62 16.71 5.37
CA LYS A 74 5.20 16.26 4.10
C LYS A 74 4.40 15.14 3.47
N ALA A 75 4.00 14.13 4.26
CA ALA A 75 3.17 13.03 3.79
C ALA A 75 1.88 13.54 3.12
N LEU A 76 1.19 14.50 3.77
CA LEU A 76 0.01 15.14 3.21
C LEU A 76 0.30 15.93 1.92
N ALA A 77 1.43 16.65 1.87
CA ALA A 77 1.81 17.45 0.70
C ALA A 77 2.06 16.60 -0.55
N VAL A 78 2.56 15.37 -0.37
CA VAL A 78 2.83 14.42 -1.47
C VAL A 78 1.75 13.35 -1.64
N GLY A 79 0.70 13.37 -0.80
CA GLY A 79 -0.40 12.40 -0.85
C GLY A 79 -0.01 10.99 -0.43
N GLN A 80 1.08 10.83 0.34
CA GLN A 80 1.55 9.53 0.81
C GLN A 80 0.75 9.06 2.03
N SER A 81 0.33 7.79 2.00
CA SER A 81 -0.33 7.14 3.13
C SER A 81 0.68 6.39 4.00
N ASP A 82 0.32 6.15 5.26
CA ASP A 82 1.13 5.32 6.15
C ASP A 82 1.19 3.85 5.65
N GLY A 83 2.35 3.22 5.81
CA GLY A 83 2.54 1.80 5.53
C GLY A 83 2.08 0.90 6.68
N ILE A 84 2.07 -0.41 6.42
CA ILE A 84 1.73 -1.45 7.38
C ILE A 84 2.84 -2.49 7.43
N LEU A 85 3.30 -2.79 8.63
CA LEU A 85 4.21 -3.88 8.94
C LEU A 85 3.47 -4.91 9.77
N THR A 86 3.45 -6.16 9.30
CA THR A 86 2.95 -7.30 10.05
C THR A 86 4.12 -8.22 10.41
N ARG A 87 3.83 -9.37 11.01
CA ARG A 87 4.87 -10.36 11.33
C ARG A 87 5.59 -10.85 10.07
N ASP A 88 4.83 -11.12 9.01
CA ASP A 88 5.34 -11.80 7.81
C ASP A 88 5.35 -10.93 6.55
N TYR A 89 4.66 -9.79 6.56
CA TYR A 89 4.47 -8.92 5.37
C TYR A 89 4.73 -7.44 5.66
N ILE A 90 5.12 -6.72 4.61
CA ILE A 90 5.28 -5.27 4.59
C ILE A 90 4.50 -4.65 3.42
N TYR A 91 3.83 -3.54 3.68
CA TYR A 91 3.07 -2.75 2.72
C TYR A 91 3.47 -1.28 2.87
N LEU A 92 3.96 -0.64 1.82
CA LEU A 92 4.40 0.76 1.86
C LEU A 92 3.35 1.76 1.35
N ALA A 93 2.12 1.30 1.11
CA ALA A 93 1.05 2.14 0.56
C ALA A 93 1.42 2.86 -0.74
N ASP A 94 2.17 2.17 -1.59
CA ASP A 94 2.53 2.65 -2.93
C ASP A 94 1.33 2.63 -3.89
N ALA A 95 1.48 3.29 -5.04
CA ALA A 95 0.42 3.40 -6.04
C ALA A 95 0.04 2.04 -6.68
N GLN A 96 0.95 1.06 -6.61
CA GLN A 96 0.77 -0.29 -7.15
C GLN A 96 0.05 -1.22 -6.17
N HIS A 97 -0.10 -0.80 -4.92
CA HIS A 97 -0.62 -1.59 -3.81
C HIS A 97 0.14 -2.91 -3.59
N THR A 98 1.47 -2.85 -3.71
CA THR A 98 2.33 -4.03 -3.59
C THR A 98 2.52 -4.40 -2.12
N ILE A 99 2.19 -5.64 -1.75
CA ILE A 99 2.43 -6.21 -0.42
C ILE A 99 3.55 -7.25 -0.55
N LEU A 100 4.65 -7.07 0.16
CA LEU A 100 5.81 -7.97 0.08
C LEU A 100 5.90 -8.88 1.31
N LYS A 101 6.22 -10.16 1.13
CA LYS A 101 6.63 -11.02 2.25
C LYS A 101 8.01 -10.59 2.70
N ILE A 102 8.20 -10.43 4.01
CA ILE A 102 9.50 -10.04 4.58
C ILE A 102 10.56 -11.10 4.24
N SER A 103 10.23 -12.39 4.34
CA SER A 103 11.13 -13.50 4.00
C SER A 103 11.54 -13.57 2.52
N ASP A 104 10.80 -12.91 1.64
CA ASP A 104 11.07 -12.87 0.21
C ASP A 104 11.87 -11.64 -0.22
N LEU A 105 12.17 -10.71 0.68
CA LEU A 105 12.97 -9.55 0.35
C LEU A 105 14.38 -9.97 -0.08
N SER A 106 14.83 -9.43 -1.22
CA SER A 106 16.19 -9.56 -1.73
C SER A 106 16.98 -8.27 -1.58
N ALA A 107 16.32 -7.11 -1.63
CA ALA A 107 16.95 -5.82 -1.36
C ALA A 107 16.03 -4.84 -0.64
N ALA A 108 16.62 -3.96 0.17
CA ALA A 108 15.98 -2.79 0.77
C ALA A 108 17.00 -1.64 0.79
N CYS A 109 16.79 -0.60 -0.01
CA CYS A 109 17.78 0.46 -0.20
C CYS A 109 17.16 1.85 -0.07
N LEU A 110 17.97 2.81 0.38
CA LEU A 110 17.70 4.23 0.18
C LEU A 110 18.05 4.60 -1.25
N VAL A 111 17.11 5.21 -1.96
CA VAL A 111 17.26 5.52 -3.38
C VAL A 111 16.95 6.99 -3.63
N LYS A 112 17.89 7.66 -4.29
CA LYS A 112 17.71 9.03 -4.73
C LYS A 112 16.85 9.06 -6.00
N GLN A 113 15.72 9.75 -5.94
CA GLN A 113 14.79 9.93 -7.05
C GLN A 113 14.79 11.38 -7.55
N THR A 114 14.41 11.58 -8.80
CA THR A 114 14.24 12.92 -9.39
C THR A 114 12.91 13.00 -10.10
N ALA A 115 12.06 13.96 -9.70
CA ALA A 115 10.82 14.28 -10.38
C ALA A 115 10.93 15.67 -11.01
N ALA A 116 10.26 15.84 -12.15
CA ALA A 116 10.22 17.12 -12.84
C ALA A 116 8.81 17.71 -12.71
N VAL A 117 8.68 18.76 -11.89
CA VAL A 117 7.43 19.36 -11.43
C VAL A 117 7.18 20.69 -12.11
N GLY A 118 5.91 20.97 -12.43
CA GLY A 118 5.47 22.18 -13.12
C GLY A 118 5.36 22.01 -14.63
N ASP A 119 4.70 22.98 -15.25
CA ASP A 119 4.46 23.00 -16.70
C ASP A 119 5.61 23.65 -17.46
N MET A 120 5.73 23.32 -18.75
CA MET A 120 6.67 23.99 -19.64
C MET A 120 6.30 25.48 -19.77
N PRO A 121 7.29 26.40 -19.76
CA PRO A 121 8.75 26.18 -19.75
C PRO A 121 9.39 26.10 -18.36
N ASN A 122 8.63 26.29 -17.27
CA ASN A 122 9.14 26.48 -15.91
C ASN A 122 9.32 25.17 -15.11
N ARG A 123 9.59 24.06 -15.79
CA ARG A 123 9.71 22.75 -15.18
C ARG A 123 10.93 22.70 -14.25
N LYS A 124 10.71 22.47 -12.96
CA LYS A 124 11.76 22.33 -11.95
C LYS A 124 12.06 20.87 -11.68
N ARG A 125 13.32 20.50 -11.55
CA ARG A 125 13.71 19.19 -11.03
C ARG A 125 13.75 19.25 -9.51
N ILE A 126 13.05 18.32 -8.87
CA ILE A 126 13.04 18.13 -7.43
C ILE A 126 13.65 16.76 -7.16
N GLU A 127 14.63 16.73 -6.28
CA GLU A 127 15.21 15.50 -5.77
C GLU A 127 14.51 15.13 -4.47
N TYR A 128 14.22 13.84 -4.31
CA TYR A 128 13.60 13.30 -3.10
C TYR A 128 14.17 11.90 -2.83
N LEU A 129 14.05 11.44 -1.60
CA LEU A 129 14.58 10.16 -1.15
C LEU A 129 13.45 9.16 -1.00
N THR A 130 13.67 7.93 -1.46
CA THR A 130 12.73 6.83 -1.26
C THR A 130 13.41 5.67 -0.56
N VAL A 131 12.63 4.91 0.21
CA VAL A 131 12.98 3.53 0.53
C VAL A 131 12.36 2.64 -0.53
N MET A 132 13.18 1.81 -1.16
CA MET A 132 12.76 0.88 -2.21
C MET A 132 13.04 -0.55 -1.76
N LEU A 133 11.99 -1.38 -1.82
CA LEU A 133 12.04 -2.79 -1.48
C LEU A 133 11.93 -3.62 -2.76
N LEU A 134 12.71 -4.68 -2.83
CA LEU A 134 12.69 -5.65 -3.92
C LEU A 134 12.53 -7.06 -3.34
N SER A 135 11.57 -7.79 -3.87
CA SER A 135 11.40 -9.22 -3.60
C SER A 135 12.21 -10.08 -4.57
N LYS A 136 12.45 -11.32 -4.19
CA LYS A 136 13.04 -12.37 -5.04
C LYS A 136 12.24 -12.60 -6.33
N SER A 137 10.92 -12.39 -6.30
CA SER A 137 10.02 -12.45 -7.47
C SER A 137 10.02 -11.17 -8.33
N LYS A 138 10.87 -10.20 -7.98
CA LYS A 138 11.05 -8.90 -8.66
C LYS A 138 9.88 -7.91 -8.51
N SER A 139 8.89 -8.21 -7.68
CA SER A 139 7.91 -7.22 -7.23
C SER A 139 8.59 -6.18 -6.33
N ARG A 140 8.17 -4.92 -6.48
CA ARG A 140 8.78 -3.75 -5.86
C ARG A 140 7.76 -2.97 -5.04
N ALA A 141 8.20 -2.43 -3.91
CA ALA A 141 7.44 -1.44 -3.15
C ALA A 141 8.30 -0.18 -2.96
N ILE A 142 7.68 0.99 -3.07
CA ILE A 142 8.37 2.29 -3.02
C ILE A 142 7.58 3.26 -2.15
N ALA A 143 8.27 3.97 -1.26
CA ALA A 143 7.71 5.12 -0.56
C ALA A 143 8.77 6.20 -0.35
N GLU A 144 8.35 7.47 -0.40
CA GLU A 144 9.19 8.60 -0.03
C GLU A 144 9.50 8.55 1.47
N CYS A 145 10.73 8.90 1.85
CA CYS A 145 11.17 8.83 3.23
C CYS A 145 12.14 9.96 3.61
N SER A 146 12.26 10.20 4.92
CA SER A 146 13.48 10.83 5.45
C SER A 146 14.63 9.83 5.47
N GLU A 147 15.87 10.30 5.54
CA GLU A 147 17.05 9.45 5.69
C GLU A 147 16.98 8.63 6.98
N GLU A 148 16.57 9.25 8.09
CA GLU A 148 16.41 8.62 9.40
C GLU A 148 15.39 7.46 9.36
N SER A 149 14.16 7.73 8.92
CA SER A 149 13.09 6.72 8.91
C SER A 149 13.33 5.60 7.90
N GLY A 150 13.92 5.92 6.74
CA GLY A 150 14.31 4.93 5.76
C GLY A 150 15.44 4.03 6.25
N THR A 151 16.44 4.61 6.94
CA THR A 151 17.53 3.85 7.57
C THR A 151 16.99 2.92 8.66
N GLU A 152 16.15 3.44 9.56
CA GLU A 152 15.54 2.64 10.64
C GLU A 152 14.77 1.43 10.08
N LEU A 153 13.96 1.64 9.04
CA LEU A 153 13.23 0.55 8.39
C LEU A 153 14.19 -0.49 7.75
N ILE A 154 15.24 -0.04 7.06
CA ILE A 154 16.21 -0.94 6.42
C ILE A 154 16.96 -1.75 7.48
N GLU A 155 17.39 -1.14 8.58
CA GLU A 155 18.05 -1.84 9.69
C GLU A 155 17.14 -2.90 10.31
N TYR A 156 15.87 -2.56 10.55
CA TYR A 156 14.88 -3.52 11.02
C TYR A 156 14.75 -4.71 10.07
N LEU A 157 14.63 -4.47 8.76
CA LEU A 157 14.48 -5.53 7.76
C LEU A 157 15.76 -6.38 7.64
N LYS A 158 16.94 -5.77 7.75
CA LYS A 158 18.23 -6.47 7.74
C LYS A 158 18.38 -7.43 8.91
N GLN A 159 17.85 -7.08 10.09
CA GLN A 159 17.82 -7.99 11.25
C GLN A 159 16.88 -9.19 11.03
N LYS A 160 15.79 -9.00 10.27
CA LYS A 160 14.79 -10.03 10.00
C LYS A 160 15.16 -10.96 8.84
N VAL A 161 15.93 -10.48 7.87
CA VAL A 161 16.23 -11.17 6.63
C VAL A 161 17.75 -11.31 6.46
N PRO A 162 18.34 -12.43 6.91
CA PRO A 162 19.76 -12.68 6.71
C PRO A 162 20.12 -12.67 5.22
N GLY A 163 21.13 -11.87 4.84
CA GLY A 163 21.56 -11.73 3.45
C GLY A 163 20.77 -10.71 2.63
N LEU A 164 19.88 -9.91 3.24
CA LEU A 164 19.24 -8.78 2.58
C LEU A 164 20.28 -7.78 2.06
N TYR A 165 20.24 -7.48 0.77
CA TYR A 165 21.09 -6.44 0.20
C TYR A 165 20.58 -5.06 0.61
N THR A 166 21.44 -4.25 1.22
CA THR A 166 21.07 -2.90 1.69
C THR A 166 21.97 -1.78 1.17
N ALA A 167 22.85 -2.08 0.20
CA ALA A 167 23.94 -1.18 -0.20
C ALA A 167 24.74 -0.64 1.01
N ASP A 168 24.86 -1.44 2.08
CA ASP A 168 25.49 -1.06 3.35
C ASP A 168 24.94 0.22 4.00
N GLY A 169 23.70 0.62 3.67
CA GLY A 169 23.05 1.82 4.19
C GLY A 169 23.29 3.07 3.35
N GLU A 170 24.10 2.99 2.29
CA GLU A 170 24.37 4.10 1.39
C GLU A 170 23.15 4.45 0.53
N VAL A 171 23.00 5.74 0.21
CA VAL A 171 21.99 6.20 -0.74
C VAL A 171 22.48 5.93 -2.16
N ILE A 172 21.74 5.10 -2.90
CA ILE A 172 22.09 4.73 -4.27
C ILE A 172 21.23 5.47 -5.31
N PRO A 173 21.72 5.65 -6.55
CA PRO A 173 20.90 6.20 -7.63
C PRO A 173 19.83 5.19 -8.10
N ALA A 174 18.73 5.68 -8.65
CA ALA A 174 17.63 4.86 -9.17
C ALA A 174 18.09 3.77 -10.14
N GLU A 175 19.03 4.10 -11.03
CA GLU A 175 19.58 3.17 -12.02
C GLU A 175 20.37 2.03 -11.40
N ALA A 176 20.99 2.25 -10.23
CA ALA A 176 21.68 1.18 -9.51
C ALA A 176 20.68 0.20 -8.89
N PHE A 177 19.57 0.70 -8.34
CA PHE A 177 18.50 -0.15 -7.83
C PHE A 177 17.80 -0.92 -8.96
N ASP A 178 17.57 -0.29 -10.11
CA ASP A 178 16.93 -0.94 -11.26
C ASP A 178 17.70 -2.16 -11.77
N LYS A 179 19.05 -2.11 -11.73
CA LYS A 179 19.91 -3.25 -12.10
C LYS A 179 19.68 -4.47 -11.22
N LEU A 180 19.42 -4.29 -9.92
CA LEU A 180 19.11 -5.41 -8.99
C LEU A 180 17.86 -6.20 -9.40
N SER A 181 16.97 -5.55 -10.15
CA SER A 181 15.74 -6.18 -10.60
C SER A 181 15.88 -6.86 -11.97
N ALA A 182 16.96 -6.59 -12.70
CA ALA A 182 17.23 -7.14 -14.03
C ALA A 182 18.06 -8.44 -14.00
N GLU A 183 18.78 -8.68 -12.90
CA GLU A 183 19.55 -9.91 -12.61
C GLU A 183 18.66 -11.05 -12.10
#